data_AF-A0AAF0ZH07-F1
#
_entry.id   AF-A0AAF0ZH07-F1
#
_cell.length_a   1.000
_cell.length_b   1.000
_cell.length_c   1.000
_cell.angle_alpha   90.00
_cell.angle_beta   90.00
_cell.angle_gamma   90.00
#
_symmetry.space_group_name_H-M   'P 1'
#
loop_
_entity.id
_entity.type
_entity.pdbx_description
1 polymer ?
#
loop_
_entity_poly.entity_id
_entity_poly.type
_entity_poly.pdbx_seq_one_letter_code
_entity_poly.pdbx_strand_id
1 'polypeptide(L)'
;MHQLVIGDCSFINKKLVNTRLIGVTGSVGKTTTKTMVALALESAGTIYYSLGNWNNEIRVVLSLIEMSRDVGFGVLEMGMSKKGEILELFRMCRPDVMVILNVNAAHLENFANLEEVSVAKWEILR
;
A
#
# COMPACT_ATOMS: atom_id res chain seq x y z
N MET A 1 12.14 -20.58 4.66
CA MET A 1 13.34 -19.73 4.88
C MET A 1 13.14 -18.34 4.25
N HIS A 2 11.98 -17.69 4.46
CA HIS A 2 11.68 -16.31 4.00
C HIS A 2 10.89 -15.49 5.05
N GLN A 3 10.75 -15.99 6.28
CA GLN A 3 9.90 -15.37 7.33
C GLN A 3 10.66 -14.41 8.27
N LEU A 4 11.89 -13.97 7.93
CA LEU A 4 12.81 -13.44 8.94
C LEU A 4 13.46 -12.08 8.64
N VAL A 5 12.82 -11.13 7.94
CA VAL A 5 13.44 -9.78 7.84
C VAL A 5 12.50 -8.59 8.02
N ILE A 6 11.19 -8.68 7.76
CA ILE A 6 10.31 -7.50 7.84
C ILE A 6 9.32 -7.66 9.01
N GLY A 7 9.87 -7.79 10.21
CA GLY A 7 9.10 -7.55 11.43
C GLY A 7 8.63 -6.11 11.47
N ASP A 8 7.40 -5.89 11.96
CA ASP A 8 6.72 -4.60 12.19
C ASP A 8 7.63 -3.37 11.96
N CYS A 9 7.45 -2.68 10.83
CA CYS A 9 8.19 -1.47 10.43
C CYS A 9 7.93 -0.27 11.35
N SER A 10 7.48 -0.50 12.58
CA SER A 10 7.38 0.42 13.71
C SER A 10 8.49 1.47 13.80
N PHE A 11 9.76 1.12 13.56
CA PHE A 11 10.86 2.10 13.53
C PHE A 11 10.70 3.13 12.39
N ILE A 12 10.33 2.66 11.20
CA ILE A 12 10.07 3.52 10.05
C ILE A 12 8.80 4.35 10.27
N ASN A 13 7.76 3.77 10.87
CA ASN A 13 6.55 4.51 11.24
C ASN A 13 6.85 5.63 12.26
N LYS A 14 7.76 5.41 13.21
CA LYS A 14 8.25 6.49 14.11
C LYS A 14 9.01 7.57 13.35
N LYS A 15 9.82 7.21 12.34
CA LYS A 15 10.51 8.18 11.47
C LYS A 15 9.51 9.06 10.70
N LEU A 16 8.38 8.49 10.28
CA LEU A 16 7.36 9.12 9.44
C LEU A 16 6.15 9.63 10.25
N VAL A 17 6.31 9.90 11.55
CA VAL A 17 5.21 10.28 12.45
C VAL A 17 4.41 11.52 12.02
N ASN A 18 5.02 12.40 11.22
CA ASN A 18 4.39 13.62 10.70
C ASN A 18 3.87 13.46 9.26
N THR A 19 4.10 12.31 8.64
CA THR A 19 3.66 12.02 7.27
C THR A 19 2.30 11.35 7.31
N ARG A 20 1.35 11.86 6.50
CA ARG A 20 0.08 11.18 6.24
C ARG A 20 0.26 10.13 5.15
N LEU A 21 0.09 8.87 5.51
CA LEU A 21 0.25 7.75 4.59
C LEU A 21 -1.09 7.33 3.99
N ILE A 22 -1.13 7.19 2.66
CA ILE A 22 -2.29 6.75 1.89
C ILE A 22 -1.93 5.46 1.15
N GLY A 23 -2.59 4.36 1.48
CA GLY A 23 -2.46 3.11 0.75
C GLY A 23 -3.52 2.98 -0.35
N VAL A 24 -3.12 2.59 -1.56
CA VAL A 24 -4.02 2.41 -2.71
C VAL A 24 -3.96 0.97 -3.18
N THR A 25 -5.10 0.27 -3.10
CA THR A 25 -5.27 -1.08 -3.65
C THR A 25 -6.45 -1.19 -4.60
N GLY A 26 -6.45 -2.25 -5.40
CA GLY A 26 -7.46 -2.53 -6.42
C GLY A 26 -6.97 -3.60 -7.37
N SER A 27 -7.86 -4.20 -8.14
CA SER A 27 -7.46 -5.11 -9.21
C SER A 27 -6.82 -4.31 -10.35
N VAL A 28 -7.45 -3.19 -10.75
CA VAL A 28 -7.00 -2.32 -11.85
C VAL A 28 -6.97 -0.86 -11.40
N GLY A 29 -6.09 -0.04 -11.99
CA GLY A 29 -6.08 1.42 -11.81
C GLY A 29 -5.23 1.95 -10.65
N LYS A 30 -4.59 1.06 -9.86
CA LYS A 30 -3.78 1.43 -8.68
C LYS A 30 -2.73 2.50 -8.99
N THR A 31 -1.92 2.29 -10.04
CA THR A 31 -0.84 3.20 -10.41
C THR A 31 -1.37 4.56 -10.85
N THR A 32 -2.43 4.59 -11.67
CA THR A 32 -3.09 5.83 -12.09
C THR A 32 -3.65 6.59 -10.90
N THR A 33 -4.42 5.91 -10.03
CA THR A 33 -5.00 6.54 -8.84
C THR A 33 -3.93 7.05 -7.89
N LYS A 34 -2.88 6.28 -7.62
CA LYS A 34 -1.76 6.73 -6.78
C LYS A 34 -1.21 8.06 -7.29
N THR A 35 -0.90 8.14 -8.59
CA THR A 35 -0.36 9.36 -9.20
C THR A 35 -1.37 10.50 -9.13
N MET A 36 -2.66 10.25 -9.36
CA MET A 36 -3.70 11.28 -9.26
C MET A 36 -3.88 11.79 -7.82
N VAL A 37 -3.84 10.91 -6.83
CA VAL A 37 -3.89 11.29 -5.40
C VAL A 37 -2.68 12.11 -5.02
N ALA A 38 -1.49 11.72 -5.49
CA ALA A 38 -0.27 12.49 -5.30
C ALA A 38 -0.44 13.91 -5.88
N LEU A 39 -0.77 14.02 -7.18
CA LEU A 39 -0.98 15.30 -7.86
C LEU A 39 -2.03 16.19 -7.15
N ALA A 40 -3.13 15.60 -6.68
CA ALA A 40 -4.19 16.36 -5.99
C ALA A 40 -3.74 16.94 -4.63
N LEU A 41 -2.74 16.33 -3.99
CA LEU A 41 -2.24 16.75 -2.69
C LEU A 41 -1.01 17.68 -2.81
N GLU A 42 -0.42 17.86 -4.00
CA GLU A 42 0.84 18.60 -4.17
C GLU A 42 0.76 20.03 -3.64
N SER A 43 -0.40 20.70 -3.77
CA SER A 43 -0.61 22.05 -3.24
C SER A 43 -0.77 22.10 -1.72
N ALA A 44 -1.01 20.96 -1.07
CA ALA A 44 -1.26 20.86 0.37
C ALA A 44 -0.01 20.48 1.18
N GLY A 45 1.05 19.98 0.54
CA GLY A 45 2.29 19.62 1.22
C GLY A 45 3.29 18.90 0.33
N THR A 46 4.46 18.58 0.89
CA THR A 46 5.49 17.77 0.25
C THR A 46 5.03 16.33 0.08
N ILE A 47 5.35 15.72 -1.06
CA ILE A 47 4.81 14.42 -1.44
C ILE A 47 5.90 13.41 -1.75
N TYR A 48 5.64 12.18 -1.33
CA TYR A 48 6.27 10.98 -1.85
C TYR A 48 5.18 10.05 -2.41
N TYR A 49 5.47 9.35 -3.52
CA TYR A 49 4.62 8.25 -3.97
C TYR A 49 5.48 7.10 -4.51
N SER A 50 5.01 5.86 -4.38
CA SER A 50 5.81 4.69 -4.78
C SER A 50 6.12 4.68 -6.28
N LEU A 51 7.34 4.30 -6.66
CA LEU A 51 7.80 4.33 -8.05
C LEU A 51 7.22 3.16 -8.87
N GLY A 52 6.74 3.41 -10.09
CA GLY A 52 6.26 2.35 -10.99
C GLY A 52 5.31 1.35 -10.30
N ASN A 53 5.60 0.05 -10.45
CA ASN A 53 4.85 -1.07 -9.87
C ASN A 53 5.40 -1.52 -8.49
N TRP A 54 5.80 -0.56 -7.64
CA TRP A 54 6.26 -0.84 -6.27
C TRP A 54 5.06 -1.04 -5.35
N ASN A 55 4.56 -2.27 -5.35
CA ASN A 55 3.32 -2.64 -4.66
C ASN A 55 3.37 -3.96 -3.87
N ASN A 56 4.50 -4.67 -3.88
CA ASN A 56 4.71 -5.85 -3.03
C ASN A 56 5.43 -5.48 -1.74
N GLU A 57 5.47 -6.40 -0.79
CA GLU A 57 6.06 -6.24 0.55
C GLU A 57 7.43 -5.52 0.52
N ILE A 58 8.39 -6.09 -0.21
CA ILE A 58 9.76 -5.58 -0.27
C ILE A 58 9.80 -4.16 -0.85
N ARG A 59 9.08 -3.91 -1.94
CA ARG A 59 9.10 -2.60 -2.62
C ARG A 59 8.39 -1.52 -1.80
N VAL A 60 7.34 -1.89 -1.08
CA VAL A 60 6.66 -0.96 -0.17
C VAL A 60 7.56 -0.58 1.00
N VAL A 61 8.30 -1.53 1.58
CA VAL A 61 9.31 -1.22 2.61
C VAL A 61 10.38 -0.28 2.09
N LEU A 62 10.91 -0.56 0.90
CA LEU A 62 11.91 0.32 0.26
C LEU A 62 11.35 1.74 0.09
N SER A 63 10.10 1.87 -0.34
CA SER A 63 9.44 3.17 -0.41
C SER A 63 9.41 3.91 0.92
N LEU A 64 9.11 3.23 2.04
CA LEU A 64 9.12 3.86 3.36
C LEU A 64 10.54 4.23 3.83
N ILE A 65 11.54 3.44 3.46
CA ILE A 65 12.95 3.73 3.81
C ILE A 65 13.44 4.96 3.06
N GLU A 66 13.16 5.05 1.76
CA GLU A 66 13.54 6.15 0.87
C GLU A 66 12.82 7.45 1.20
N MET A 67 11.60 7.38 1.73
CA MET A 67 10.81 8.55 2.08
C MET A 67 11.54 9.44 3.10
N SER A 68 11.67 10.73 2.79
CA SER A 68 12.28 11.70 3.69
C SER A 68 11.34 12.08 4.85
N ARG A 69 11.91 12.55 5.96
CA ARG A 69 11.15 12.89 7.18
C ARG A 69 10.29 14.14 7.05
N ASP A 70 10.57 14.98 6.08
CA ASP A 70 9.88 16.23 5.78
C ASP A 70 8.73 16.06 4.77
N VAL A 71 8.45 14.82 4.35
CA VAL A 71 7.30 14.50 3.50
C VAL A 71 6.01 14.65 4.29
N GLY A 72 5.09 15.49 3.80
CA GLY A 72 3.76 15.69 4.38
C GLY A 72 2.79 14.56 4.03
N PHE A 73 2.85 14.05 2.78
CA PHE A 73 1.97 12.99 2.29
C PHE A 73 2.75 11.88 1.57
N GLY A 74 2.49 10.62 1.92
CA GLY A 74 3.08 9.44 1.27
C GLY A 74 2.01 8.57 0.62
N VAL A 75 2.03 8.38 -0.70
CA VAL A 75 1.05 7.55 -1.43
C VAL A 75 1.67 6.24 -1.87
N LEU A 76 1.23 5.14 -1.27
CA LEU A 76 1.79 3.80 -1.47
C LEU A 76 0.82 2.95 -2.30
N GLU A 77 1.33 2.37 -3.38
CA GLU A 77 0.62 1.30 -4.07
C GLU A 77 0.70 0.00 -3.27
N MET A 78 -0.43 -0.68 -3.06
CA MET A 78 -0.51 -1.94 -2.31
C MET A 78 -1.16 -3.03 -3.16
N GLY A 79 -0.36 -4.00 -3.56
CA GLY A 79 -0.72 -5.14 -4.40
C GLY A 79 -0.88 -6.41 -3.57
N MET A 80 -1.59 -7.37 -4.15
CA MET A 80 -1.69 -8.73 -3.62
C MET A 80 -1.78 -9.72 -4.78
N SER A 81 -1.06 -10.82 -4.65
CA SER A 81 -1.21 -12.06 -5.42
C SER A 81 -1.96 -13.12 -4.63
N LYS A 82 -1.90 -13.07 -3.29
CA LYS A 82 -2.50 -14.05 -2.39
C LYS A 82 -3.27 -13.38 -1.25
N LYS A 83 -4.17 -14.14 -0.65
CA LYS A 83 -4.87 -13.77 0.58
C LYS A 83 -3.86 -13.48 1.71
N GLY A 84 -4.13 -12.47 2.54
CA GLY A 84 -3.27 -12.05 3.65
C GLY A 84 -2.29 -10.92 3.32
N GLU A 85 -1.91 -10.74 2.05
CA GLU A 85 -0.83 -9.80 1.68
C GLU A 85 -1.24 -8.33 1.86
N ILE A 86 -2.52 -7.98 1.62
CA ILE A 86 -2.99 -6.62 1.90
C ILE A 86 -2.96 -6.33 3.41
N LEU A 87 -3.39 -7.29 4.23
CA LEU A 87 -3.35 -7.15 5.68
C LEU A 87 -1.92 -7.01 6.20
N GLU A 88 -0.98 -7.75 5.62
CA GLU A 88 0.44 -7.67 5.95
C GLU A 88 1.03 -6.29 5.60
N LEU A 89 0.80 -5.81 4.38
CA LEU A 89 1.18 -4.47 3.95
C LEU A 89 0.57 -3.38 4.84
N PHE A 90 -0.71 -3.53 5.21
CA PHE A 90 -1.40 -2.61 6.11
C PHE A 90 -0.76 -2.59 7.50
N ARG A 91 -0.48 -3.75 8.11
CA ARG A 91 0.16 -3.84 9.43
C ARG A 91 1.54 -3.23 9.45
N MET A 92 2.27 -3.40 8.36
CA MET A 92 3.62 -2.89 8.17
C MET A 92 3.65 -1.37 8.03
N CYS A 93 2.82 -0.83 7.13
CA CYS A 93 2.85 0.59 6.77
C CYS A 93 1.97 1.48 7.63
N ARG A 94 0.95 0.89 8.28
CA ARG A 94 -0.09 1.58 9.06
C ARG A 94 -0.59 2.87 8.40
N PRO A 95 -1.10 2.80 7.15
CA PRO A 95 -1.56 3.98 6.43
C PRO A 95 -2.73 4.64 7.17
N ASP A 96 -2.75 5.98 7.21
CA ASP A 96 -3.85 6.78 7.76
C ASP A 96 -5.14 6.62 6.94
N VAL A 97 -4.99 6.45 5.62
CA VAL A 97 -6.12 6.30 4.68
C VAL A 97 -5.87 5.10 3.77
N MET A 98 -6.89 4.27 3.59
CA MET A 98 -6.88 3.17 2.62
C MET A 98 -7.92 3.39 1.53
N VAL A 99 -7.47 3.37 0.28
CA VAL A 99 -8.30 3.47 -0.92
C VAL A 99 -8.40 2.09 -1.57
N ILE A 100 -9.61 1.52 -1.60
CA ILE A 100 -9.91 0.27 -2.31
C ILE A 100 -10.71 0.62 -3.56
N LEU A 101 -10.10 0.48 -4.74
CA LEU A 101 -10.67 0.94 -6.01
C LEU A 101 -11.77 0.03 -6.57
N ASN A 102 -11.42 -1.24 -6.79
CA ASN A 102 -12.29 -2.21 -7.45
C ASN A 102 -11.89 -3.63 -7.08
N VAL A 103 -12.86 -4.53 -7.21
CA VAL A 103 -12.69 -5.98 -7.12
C VAL A 103 -13.02 -6.56 -8.49
N ASN A 104 -11.99 -6.82 -9.29
CA ASN A 104 -12.12 -7.54 -10.55
C ASN A 104 -11.33 -8.86 -10.50
N ALA A 105 -11.64 -9.74 -11.44
CA ALA A 105 -10.98 -11.03 -11.63
C ALA A 105 -9.52 -10.79 -12.05
N ALA A 106 -8.65 -10.70 -11.06
CA ALA A 106 -7.22 -10.54 -11.21
C ALA A 106 -6.55 -11.59 -10.32
N HIS A 107 -5.48 -12.21 -10.81
CA HIS A 107 -4.79 -13.30 -10.13
C HIS A 107 -5.70 -14.49 -9.80
N LEU A 108 -6.67 -14.80 -10.68
CA LEU A 108 -7.59 -15.94 -10.51
C LEU A 108 -6.86 -17.28 -10.36
N GLU A 109 -5.61 -17.39 -10.81
CA GLU A 109 -4.79 -18.57 -10.53
C GLU A 109 -4.59 -18.83 -9.02
N ASN A 110 -4.76 -17.81 -8.17
CA ASN A 110 -4.59 -17.88 -6.72
C ASN A 110 -5.90 -17.72 -5.93
N PHE A 111 -7.04 -17.50 -6.60
CA PHE A 111 -8.33 -17.26 -5.97
C PHE A 111 -9.44 -18.07 -6.66
N ALA A 112 -10.24 -18.79 -5.88
CA ALA A 112 -11.28 -19.68 -6.42
C ALA A 112 -12.42 -18.92 -7.12
N ASN A 113 -12.72 -17.69 -6.70
CA ASN A 113 -13.78 -16.86 -7.25
C ASN A 113 -13.58 -15.37 -6.89
N LEU A 114 -14.44 -14.50 -7.43
CA LEU A 114 -14.42 -13.06 -7.15
C LEU A 114 -14.68 -12.70 -5.68
N GLU A 115 -15.41 -13.54 -4.94
CA GLU A 115 -15.69 -13.33 -3.52
C GLU A 115 -14.41 -13.49 -2.68
N GLU A 116 -13.54 -14.44 -3.02
CA GLU A 116 -12.24 -14.53 -2.35
C GLU A 116 -11.34 -13.34 -2.63
N VAL A 117 -11.37 -12.79 -3.85
CA VAL A 117 -10.66 -11.55 -4.19
C VAL A 117 -11.21 -10.37 -3.39
N SER A 118 -12.53 -10.29 -3.22
CA SER A 118 -13.16 -9.23 -2.43
C SER A 118 -12.74 -9.34 -0.96
N VAL A 119 -12.83 -10.53 -0.38
CA VAL A 119 -12.43 -10.80 1.01
C VAL A 119 -10.97 -10.45 1.23
N ALA A 120 -10.07 -10.83 0.32
CA ALA A 120 -8.65 -10.53 0.43
C ALA A 120 -8.33 -9.02 0.36
N LYS A 121 -9.12 -8.22 -0.39
CA LYS A 121 -8.96 -6.75 -0.39
C LYS A 121 -9.56 -6.08 0.85
N TRP A 122 -10.59 -6.69 1.42
CA TRP A 122 -11.31 -6.20 2.61
C TRP A 122 -10.68 -6.62 3.93
N GLU A 123 -9.56 -7.33 3.94
CA GLU A 123 -8.92 -7.83 5.16
C GLU A 123 -8.56 -6.75 6.17
N ILE A 124 -8.40 -5.50 5.72
CA ILE A 124 -8.10 -4.34 6.57
C ILE A 124 -9.29 -3.89 7.44
N LEU A 125 -10.53 -4.26 7.08
CA LEU A 125 -11.75 -3.84 7.78
C LEU A 125 -12.25 -4.89 8.78
N ARG A 126 -11.47 -5.94 9.02
CA ARG A 126 -11.72 -6.97 10.03
C ARG A 126 -10.92 -6.69 11.29
#